data_AF-A0A6P0XW82-F1
#
_entry.id   AF-A0A6P0XW82-F1
#
_cell.length_a   1.000
_cell.length_b   1.000
_cell.length_c   1.000
_cell.angle_alpha   90.00
_cell.angle_beta   90.00
_cell.angle_gamma   90.00
#
_symmetry.space_group_name_H-M   'P 1'
#
loop_
_entity.id
_entity.type
_entity.pdbx_description
1 polymer ?
#
loop_
_entity_poly.entity_id
_entity_poly.type
_entity_poly.pdbx_seq_one_letter_code
_entity_poly.pdbx_strand_id
1 'polypeptide(L)' 'MKTPKKKPKNQELSSQEKIQNKELASERIFVEHIIRLLKIFRVAQERFRLNPDKYRQIIMTICGLVRLRIGTFIL' A
#
# COMPACT_ATOMS: atom_id res chain seq x y z
N MET A 1 -13.44 -12.44 -8.33
CA MET A 1 -12.18 -11.70 -8.55
C MET A 1 -12.17 -11.15 -9.97
N LYS A 2 -12.01 -9.83 -10.16
CA LYS A 2 -11.78 -9.25 -11.49
C LYS A 2 -10.29 -9.31 -11.78
N THR A 3 -9.90 -10.02 -12.84
CA THR A 3 -8.50 -10.19 -13.24
C THR A 3 -8.28 -9.47 -14.56
N PRO A 4 -7.18 -8.69 -14.71
CA PRO A 4 -6.90 -8.03 -15.98
C PRO A 4 -6.72 -9.06 -17.09
N LYS A 5 -7.23 -8.73 -18.28
CA LYS A 5 -7.14 -9.60 -19.45
C LYS A 5 -5.68 -9.65 -19.93
N LYS A 6 -5.11 -10.85 -19.98
CA LYS A 6 -3.77 -11.07 -20.50
C LYS A 6 -3.77 -10.96 -22.03
N LYS A 7 -2.67 -10.46 -22.58
CA LYS A 7 -2.41 -10.44 -24.02
C LYS A 7 -2.40 -11.88 -24.55
N PRO A 8 -3.15 -12.21 -25.63
CA PRO A 8 -3.05 -13.52 -26.26
C PRO A 8 -1.69 -13.71 -26.95
N LYS A 9 -1.27 -14.95 -27.17
CA LYS A 9 -0.01 -15.24 -27.86
C LYS A 9 -0.05 -14.63 -29.27
N ASN A 10 0.98 -13.87 -29.62
CA ASN A 10 1.15 -13.20 -30.92
C ASN A 10 0.05 -12.19 -31.32
N GLN A 11 -0.80 -11.74 -30.39
CA GLN A 11 -1.91 -10.80 -30.68
C GLN A 11 -1.93 -9.65 -29.68
N GLU A 12 -2.40 -8.48 -30.08
CA GLU A 12 -2.57 -7.34 -29.17
C GLU A 12 -3.88 -7.38 -28.38
N LEU A 13 -3.90 -6.67 -27.25
CA LEU A 13 -5.14 -6.33 -26.58
C LEU A 13 -5.92 -5.33 -27.42
N SER A 14 -7.24 -5.51 -27.50
CA SER A 14 -8.12 -4.52 -28.12
C SER A 14 -8.10 -3.21 -27.33
N SER A 15 -8.47 -2.10 -27.96
CA SER A 15 -8.54 -0.80 -27.29
C SER A 15 -9.48 -0.83 -26.07
N GLN A 16 -10.59 -1.57 -26.16
CA GLN A 16 -11.53 -1.74 -25.05
C GLN A 16 -10.92 -2.53 -23.88
N GLU A 17 -10.18 -3.59 -24.18
CA GLU A 17 -9.49 -4.39 -23.15
C GLU A 17 -8.38 -3.61 -22.46
N LYS A 18 -7.66 -2.76 -23.21
CA LYS A 18 -6.65 -1.84 -22.65
C LYS A 18 -7.30 -0.85 -21.68
N ILE A 19 -8.45 -0.28 -22.03
CA ILE A 19 -9.20 0.64 -21.15
C ILE A 19 -9.66 -0.08 -19.87
N GLN A 20 -10.31 -1.24 -19.99
CA GLN A 20 -10.77 -2.02 -18.84
C GLN A 20 -9.62 -2.42 -17.92
N ASN A 21 -8.49 -2.86 -18.48
CA ASN A 21 -7.31 -3.18 -17.68
C ASN A 21 -6.73 -1.95 -16.97
N LYS A 22 -6.78 -0.77 -17.59
CA LYS A 22 -6.33 0.49 -16.97
C LYS A 22 -7.20 0.89 -15.78
N GLU A 23 -8.53 0.75 -15.89
CA GLU A 23 -9.46 0.99 -14.79
C GLU A 23 -9.19 0.05 -13.62
N LEU A 24 -9.04 -1.25 -13.88
CA LEU A 24 -8.68 -2.25 -12.87
C LEU A 24 -7.33 -1.95 -12.21
N ALA A 25 -6.34 -1.50 -12.99
CA ALA A 25 -5.03 -1.11 -12.46
C ALA A 25 -5.14 0.12 -11.54
N SER A 26 -5.97 1.10 -11.89
CA SER A 26 -6.21 2.30 -11.08
C SER A 26 -6.79 1.93 -9.70
N GLU A 27 -7.82 1.08 -9.67
CA GLU A 27 -8.38 0.56 -8.43
C GLU A 27 -7.34 -0.18 -7.58
N ARG A 28 -6.51 -1.02 -8.23
CA ARG A 28 -5.48 -1.80 -7.55
C ARG A 28 -4.40 -0.91 -6.93
N ILE A 29 -3.95 0.11 -7.64
CA ILE A 29 -2.94 1.06 -7.15
C ILE A 29 -3.42 1.72 -5.85
N PHE A 30 -4.69 2.15 -5.81
CA PHE A 30 -5.28 2.71 -4.60
C PHE A 30 -5.24 1.71 -3.43
N VAL A 31 -5.72 0.48 -3.65
CA VAL A 31 -5.72 -0.58 -2.62
C VAL A 31 -4.29 -0.92 -2.16
N GLU A 32 -3.33 -1.01 -3.08
CA GLU A 32 -1.91 -1.25 -2.77
C GLU A 32 -1.31 -0.12 -1.93
N HIS A 33 -1.68 1.14 -2.17
CA HIS A 33 -1.29 2.25 -1.32
C HIS A 33 -1.82 2.11 0.11
N ILE A 34 -3.09 1.71 0.29
CA ILE A 34 -3.66 1.46 1.62
C ILE A 34 -2.97 0.28 2.30
N ILE A 35 -2.77 -0.83 1.59
CA ILE A 35 -2.06 -2.01 2.13
C ILE A 35 -0.64 -1.63 2.56
N ARG A 36 0.06 -0.82 1.76
CA ARG A 36 1.40 -0.33 2.12
C ARG A 36 1.37 0.48 3.42
N LEU A 37 0.37 1.35 3.60
CA LEU A 37 0.21 2.10 4.86
C LEU A 37 -0.02 1.16 6.05
N LEU A 38 -0.90 0.17 5.90
CA LEU A 38 -1.16 -0.83 6.95
C LEU A 38 0.10 -1.65 7.29
N LYS A 39 0.92 -1.99 6.29
CA LYS A 39 2.17 -2.74 6.49
C LYS A 39 3.20 -1.97 7.32
N ILE A 40 3.19 -0.64 7.34
CA ILE A 40 4.09 0.15 8.21
C ILE A 40 3.85 -0.19 9.68
N PHE A 41 2.59 -0.40 10.07
CA PHE A 41 2.22 -0.68 11.46
C PHE A 41 2.43 -2.15 11.87
N ARG A 42 2.81 -3.04 10.94
CA ARG A 42 3.16 -4.44 11.28
C ARG A 42 4.31 -4.52 12.29
N VAL A 43 5.21 -3.55 12.30
CA VAL A 43 6.29 -3.45 13.29
C VAL A 43 5.78 -3.44 14.74
N ALA A 44 4.55 -2.97 14.99
CA ALA A 44 3.94 -3.00 16.31
C ALA A 44 3.46 -4.41 16.72
N GLN A 45 3.25 -5.31 15.76
CA GLN A 45 2.90 -6.71 16.00
C GLN A 45 4.14 -7.62 16.08
N GLU A 46 5.25 -7.19 15.50
CA GLU A 46 6.49 -7.97 15.45
C GLU A 46 7.30 -7.80 16.74
N ARG A 47 7.92 -8.89 17.20
CA ARG A 47 8.93 -8.85 18.26
C ARG A 47 10.29 -8.66 17.63
N PHE A 48 10.95 -7.56 17.96
CA PHE A 48 12.32 -7.27 17.52
C PHE A 48 13.26 -7.10 18.71
N ARG A 49 14.55 -7.36 18.50
CA ARG A 49 15.53 -7.28 19.59
C ARG A 49 15.81 -5.82 19.93
N LEU A 50 15.06 -5.27 20.88
CA LEU A 50 15.26 -3.95 21.45
C LEU A 50 14.89 -3.97 22.94
N ASN A 51 15.48 -3.07 23.73
CA ASN A 51 15.02 -2.81 25.10
C ASN A 51 13.49 -2.50 25.08
N PRO A 52 12.65 -3.25 25.83
CA PRO A 52 11.22 -3.01 25.98
C PRO A 52 10.83 -1.54 26.22
N ASP A 53 11.63 -0.80 26.98
CA ASP A 53 11.35 0.61 27.32
C ASP A 53 11.32 1.52 26.08
N LYS A 54 12.01 1.13 25.00
CA LYS A 54 12.11 1.91 23.76
C LYS A 54 10.99 1.63 22.77
N TYR A 55 10.21 0.55 22.95
CA TYR A 55 9.15 0.17 22.02
C TYR A 55 8.12 1.28 21.83
N ARG A 56 7.65 1.85 22.94
CA ARG A 56 6.66 2.94 22.92
C ARG A 56 7.17 4.14 22.13
N GLN A 57 8.41 4.55 22.36
CA GLN A 57 9.02 5.69 21.68
C GLN A 57 9.08 5.45 20.17
N ILE A 58 9.53 4.27 19.74
CA ILE A 58 9.63 3.93 18.31
C ILE A 58 8.24 3.92 17.64
N ILE A 59 7.26 3.25 18.25
CA ILE A 59 5.91 3.18 17.69
C ILE A 59 5.32 4.60 17.54
N MET A 60 5.49 5.47 18.55
CA MET A 60 5.03 6.86 18.48
C MET A 60 5.73 7.67 17.39
N THR A 61 7.05 7.50 17.22
CA THR A 61 7.80 8.14 16.12
C THR A 61 7.28 7.68 14.76
N ILE A 62 7.03 6.38 14.57
CA ILE A 62 6.49 5.84 13.32
C ILE A 62 5.09 6.42 13.05
N CYS A 63 4.21 6.47 14.06
CA CYS A 63 2.89 7.11 13.93
C CYS A 63 3.00 8.59 13.52
N GLY A 64 3.93 9.34 14.11
CA GLY A 64 4.19 10.73 13.76
C GLY A 64 4.64 10.89 12.30
N LEU A 65 5.59 10.06 11.86
CA LEU A 65 6.09 10.05 10.48
C LEU A 65 4.99 9.71 9.47
N VAL A 66 4.13 8.74 9.78
CA VAL A 66 2.98 8.38 8.93
C VAL A 66 1.98 9.53 8.85
N ARG A 67 1.65 10.17 9.97
CA ARG A 67 0.73 11.32 10.01
C ARG A 67 1.26 12.50 9.18
N LEU A 68 2.56 12.80 9.33
CA LEU A 68 3.24 13.83 8.54
C LEU A 68 3.17 13.52 7.04
N ARG A 69 3.46 12.27 6.65
CA ARG A 69 3.43 11.83 5.26
C ARG A 69 2.05 11.91 4.61
N ILE A 70 0.98 11.60 5.34
CA ILE A 70 -0.40 11.64 4.82
C ILE A 70 -0.92 13.10 4.76
N GLY A 71 -0.19 14.07 5.30
CA GLY A 71 -0.63 15.47 5.35
C GLY A 71 -1.77 15.70 6.35
N THR A 72 -2.02 14.73 7.24
CA THR A 72 -3.05 14.82 8.30
C THR A 72 -2.52 15.49 9.57
N PHE A 73 -1.32 16.07 9.51
CA PHE A 73 -0.73 16.80 10.62
C PHE A 73 -1.37 18.20 10.66
N ILE A 74 -2.44 18.34 11.43
CA ILE A 74 -2.99 19.64 11.80
C ILE A 74 -2.13 20.13 12.97
N LEU A 75 -1.43 21.23 12.75
CA LEU A 75 -0.61 21.93 13.75
C LEU A 75 -1.50 22.75 14.70
#